data_AF-A0A812V2A4-F1
#
_entry.id   AF-A0A812V2A4-F1
#
_cell.length_a   1.000
_cell.length_b   1.000
_cell.length_c   1.000
_cell.angle_alpha   90.00
_cell.angle_beta   90.00
_cell.angle_gamma   90.00
#
_symmetry.space_group_name_H-M   'P 1'
#
loop_
_entity.id
_entity.type
_entity.pdbx_description
1 polymer ?
#
loop_
_entity_poly.entity_id
_entity_poly.type
_entity_poly.pdbx_seq_one_letter_code
_entity_poly.pdbx_strand_id
1 'polypeptide(L)'
;MSFVFTANTTMSCLETSKSFMRFCKETEDVEKQKALPFPSSHYKALKILSSYGTITSMRMVFNPLINTLACPMLAGFFLGTRGLLFLLSGSNVLILCFSTFLMNAGQSWFSARRFILYGLLKDSEGKSIGPDSQQFQYLAVGEMIGGPFEDTSGPALNNFIKLVGVFALVTSDLYAPTPEETWTYGIVVLVASVASVFVARWGLSMVLSCITGFLRQRQIHRERLEQ
;
A
#
# COMPACT_ATOMS: atom_id res chain seq x y z
N MET A 1 16.24 -1.25 3.75
CA MET A 1 15.22 -0.21 3.98
C MET A 1 14.18 -0.16 2.84
N SER A 2 14.58 0.17 1.61
CA SER A 2 13.65 0.37 0.48
C SER A 2 12.84 -0.87 0.12
N PHE A 3 13.47 -2.05 0.03
CA PHE A 3 12.75 -3.31 -0.20
C PHE A 3 11.76 -3.66 0.90
N VAL A 4 12.08 -3.35 2.16
CA VAL A 4 11.18 -3.57 3.30
C VAL A 4 9.99 -2.62 3.20
N PHE A 5 10.22 -1.35 2.84
CA PHE A 5 9.16 -0.40 2.58
C PHE A 5 8.22 -0.90 1.47
N THR A 6 8.77 -1.31 0.32
CA THR A 6 8.00 -1.87 -0.81
C THR A 6 7.25 -3.15 -0.43
N ALA A 7 7.87 -4.05 0.32
CA ALA A 7 7.22 -5.28 0.77
C ALA A 7 6.04 -4.96 1.70
N ASN A 8 6.22 -4.04 2.64
CA ASN A 8 5.17 -3.60 3.53
C ASN A 8 4.02 -2.93 2.76
N THR A 9 4.30 -2.01 1.84
CA THR A 9 3.26 -1.34 1.04
C THR A 9 2.54 -2.32 0.11
N THR A 10 3.24 -3.26 -0.51
CA THR A 10 2.62 -4.25 -1.39
C THR A 10 1.77 -5.25 -0.62
N MET A 11 2.26 -5.75 0.53
CA MET A 11 1.46 -6.59 1.43
C MET A 11 0.22 -5.86 1.91
N SER A 12 0.34 -4.56 2.15
CA SER A 12 -0.78 -3.72 2.53
C SER A 12 -1.88 -3.66 1.45
N CYS A 13 -1.49 -3.46 0.19
CA CYS A 13 -2.43 -3.50 -0.93
C CYS A 13 -3.10 -4.87 -1.05
N LEU A 14 -2.34 -5.96 -0.86
CA LEU A 14 -2.86 -7.33 -0.95
C LEU A 14 -3.88 -7.64 0.16
N GLU A 15 -3.59 -7.26 1.41
CA GLU A 15 -4.53 -7.43 2.53
C GLU A 15 -5.80 -6.59 2.34
N THR A 16 -5.66 -5.38 1.77
CA THR A 16 -6.79 -4.50 1.45
C THR A 16 -7.69 -5.13 0.40
N SER A 17 -7.09 -5.63 -0.69
CA SER A 17 -7.79 -6.33 -1.76
C SER A 17 -8.51 -7.59 -1.26
N LYS A 18 -7.86 -8.40 -0.41
CA LYS A 18 -8.49 -9.57 0.22
C LYS A 18 -9.69 -9.19 1.09
N SER A 19 -9.58 -8.13 1.87
CA SER A 19 -10.66 -7.64 2.74
C SER A 19 -11.85 -7.14 1.91
N PHE A 20 -11.54 -6.42 0.83
CA PHE A 20 -12.52 -5.94 -0.13
C PHE A 20 -13.25 -7.09 -0.84
N MET A 21 -12.52 -8.11 -1.31
CA MET A 21 -13.09 -9.29 -1.94
C MET A 21 -14.03 -10.05 -0.99
N ARG A 22 -13.72 -10.14 0.30
CA ARG A 22 -14.64 -10.72 1.30
C ARG A 22 -15.91 -9.88 1.43
N PHE A 23 -15.76 -8.56 1.56
CA PHE A 23 -16.90 -7.63 1.63
C PHE A 23 -17.84 -7.77 0.42
N CYS A 24 -17.30 -7.86 -0.80
CA CYS A 24 -18.10 -8.07 -2.02
C CYS A 24 -18.81 -9.43 -2.05
N LYS A 25 -18.23 -10.49 -1.48
CA LYS A 25 -18.86 -11.81 -1.39
C LYS A 25 -19.95 -11.88 -0.32
N GLU A 26 -19.78 -11.16 0.78
CA GLU A 26 -20.69 -11.17 1.93
C GLU A 26 -21.89 -10.24 1.73
N THR A 27 -21.76 -9.21 0.90
CA THR A 27 -22.82 -8.23 0.65
C THR A 27 -23.68 -8.65 -0.55
N GLU A 28 -24.81 -9.32 -0.29
CA GLU A 28 -25.78 -9.81 -1.30
C GLU A 28 -26.32 -8.68 -2.21
N ASP A 29 -26.31 -7.44 -1.73
CA ASP A 29 -26.79 -6.27 -2.47
C ASP A 29 -25.92 -5.85 -3.67
N VAL A 30 -24.64 -6.24 -3.71
CA VAL A 30 -23.72 -5.79 -4.78
C VAL A 30 -24.10 -6.41 -6.13
N GLU A 31 -24.59 -7.65 -6.11
CA GLU A 31 -25.01 -8.36 -7.31
C GLU A 31 -26.37 -7.85 -7.82
N LYS A 32 -27.30 -7.53 -6.90
CA LYS A 32 -28.60 -6.90 -7.22
C LYS A 32 -28.43 -5.48 -7.76
N GLN A 33 -27.44 -4.71 -7.29
CA GLN A 33 -27.18 -3.35 -7.76
C GLN A 33 -26.59 -3.29 -9.17
N LYS A 34 -25.86 -4.32 -9.60
CA LYS A 34 -25.31 -4.44 -10.97
C LYS A 34 -26.39 -4.38 -12.07
N ALA A 35 -27.63 -4.74 -11.74
CA ALA A 35 -28.76 -4.78 -12.66
C ALA A 35 -29.50 -3.43 -12.81
N LEU A 36 -29.23 -2.43 -11.96
CA LEU A 36 -29.94 -1.15 -11.96
C LEU A 36 -29.20 -0.09 -12.81
N PRO A 37 -29.93 0.78 -13.54
CA PRO A 37 -29.30 1.83 -14.33
C PRO A 37 -28.56 2.84 -13.43
N PHE A 38 -27.35 3.21 -13.84
CA PHE A 38 -26.57 4.30 -13.25
C PHE A 38 -27.35 5.63 -13.41
N PRO A 39 -27.49 6.52 -12.39
CA PRO A 39 -26.51 6.82 -11.33
C PRO A 39 -27.02 6.79 -9.87
N SER A 40 -28.33 6.65 -9.61
CA SER A 40 -28.93 6.91 -8.28
C SER A 40 -28.96 5.71 -7.33
N SER A 41 -28.78 4.48 -7.83
CA SER A 41 -28.73 3.26 -7.01
C SER A 41 -27.34 2.97 -6.43
N HIS A 42 -26.28 3.36 -7.14
CA HIS A 42 -24.91 2.95 -6.85
C HIS A 42 -24.22 3.78 -5.75
N TYR A 43 -24.73 4.96 -5.38
CA TYR A 43 -24.07 5.83 -4.40
C TYR A 43 -23.94 5.17 -3.02
N LYS A 44 -24.91 4.33 -2.62
CA LYS A 44 -24.88 3.65 -1.30
C LYS A 44 -23.74 2.65 -1.24
N ALA A 45 -23.62 1.75 -2.21
CA ALA A 45 -22.51 0.80 -2.25
C ALA A 45 -21.17 1.50 -2.41
N LEU A 46 -21.06 2.51 -3.28
CA LEU A 46 -19.81 3.25 -3.48
C LEU A 46 -19.35 3.94 -2.18
N LYS A 47 -20.29 4.48 -1.40
CA LYS A 47 -20.01 5.10 -0.10
C LYS A 47 -19.55 4.09 0.94
N ILE A 48 -20.20 2.93 1.01
CA ILE A 48 -19.80 1.84 1.91
C ILE A 48 -18.40 1.35 1.54
N LEU A 49 -18.17 1.11 0.25
CA LEU A 49 -16.92 0.66 -0.32
C LEU A 49 -15.76 1.62 -0.02
N SER A 50 -15.96 2.91 -0.26
CA SER A 50 -14.99 3.97 0.02
C SER A 50 -14.70 4.10 1.51
N SER A 51 -15.71 3.94 2.37
CA SER A 51 -15.53 3.92 3.82
C SER A 51 -14.67 2.73 4.26
N TYR A 52 -14.93 1.53 3.74
CA TYR A 52 -14.11 0.35 4.01
C TYR A 52 -12.68 0.51 3.49
N GLY A 53 -12.52 1.04 2.29
CA GLY A 53 -11.22 1.37 1.71
C GLY A 53 -10.43 2.34 2.58
N THR A 54 -11.06 3.42 3.03
CA THR A 54 -10.42 4.43 3.89
C THR A 54 -9.93 3.83 5.21
N ILE A 55 -10.80 3.08 5.88
CA ILE A 55 -10.45 2.39 7.14
C ILE A 55 -9.27 1.45 6.89
N THR A 56 -9.33 0.65 5.83
CA THR A 56 -8.35 -0.39 5.54
C THR A 56 -7.01 0.20 5.07
N SER A 57 -7.00 1.28 4.30
CA SER A 57 -5.78 2.00 3.92
C SER A 57 -5.11 2.65 5.14
N MET A 58 -5.88 3.29 6.03
CA MET A 58 -5.33 3.87 7.26
C MET A 58 -4.61 2.83 8.13
N ARG A 59 -5.11 1.58 8.17
CA ARG A 59 -4.48 0.48 8.90
C ARG A 59 -3.04 0.24 8.49
N MET A 60 -2.78 0.37 7.21
CA MET A 60 -1.59 -0.22 6.63
C MET A 60 -0.51 0.80 6.28
N VAL A 61 -0.83 2.10 6.35
CA VAL A 61 0.13 3.20 6.18
C VAL A 61 1.04 3.38 7.41
N PHE A 62 0.61 2.99 8.62
CA PHE A 62 1.42 3.18 9.83
C PHE A 62 2.72 2.38 9.84
N ASN A 63 2.71 1.11 9.42
CA ASN A 63 3.90 0.27 9.37
C ASN A 63 5.02 0.84 8.48
N PRO A 64 4.78 1.19 7.21
CA PRO A 64 5.80 1.79 6.38
C PRO A 64 6.25 3.16 6.91
N LEU A 65 5.37 3.95 7.52
CA LEU A 65 5.72 5.25 8.12
C LEU A 65 6.73 5.11 9.27
N ILE A 66 6.47 4.20 10.21
CA ILE A 66 7.36 3.95 11.36
C ILE A 66 8.74 3.48 10.86
N ASN A 67 8.76 2.54 9.91
CA ASN A 67 10.01 2.06 9.31
C ASN A 67 10.79 3.18 8.59
N THR A 68 10.08 4.11 7.95
CA THR A 68 10.68 5.26 7.25
C THR A 68 11.47 6.16 8.21
N LEU A 69 10.93 6.40 9.41
CA LEU A 69 11.54 7.28 10.41
C LEU A 69 12.59 6.55 11.25
N ALA A 70 12.34 5.28 11.59
CA ALA A 70 13.24 4.50 12.43
C ALA A 70 14.58 4.19 11.74
N CYS A 71 14.57 3.80 10.46
CA CYS A 71 15.79 3.43 9.74
C CYS A 71 16.90 4.51 9.74
N PRO A 72 16.66 5.79 9.40
CA PRO A 72 17.70 6.82 9.42
C PRO A 72 18.17 7.13 10.84
N MET A 73 17.28 7.08 11.85
CA MET A 73 17.69 7.25 13.25
C MET A 73 18.59 6.12 13.72
N LEU A 74 18.23 4.87 13.43
CA LEU A 74 19.05 3.71 13.75
C LEU A 74 20.42 3.80 13.06
N ALA A 75 20.44 4.16 11.78
CA ALA A 75 21.70 4.35 11.05
C ALA A 75 22.54 5.49 11.64
N GLY A 76 21.93 6.61 12.03
CA GLY A 76 22.61 7.73 12.66
C GLY A 76 23.22 7.39 14.02
N PHE A 77 22.49 6.68 14.90
CA PHE A 77 22.98 6.31 16.23
C PHE A 77 23.99 5.14 16.22
N PHE A 78 23.85 4.16 15.32
CA PHE A 78 24.76 3.01 15.28
C PHE A 78 25.99 3.24 14.39
N LEU A 79 25.85 3.96 13.28
CA LEU A 79 26.93 4.13 12.29
C LEU A 79 27.49 5.56 12.26
N GLY A 80 26.91 6.49 13.03
CA GLY A 80 27.26 7.90 13.03
C GLY A 80 26.87 8.63 11.74
N THR A 81 27.23 9.91 11.66
CA THR A 81 26.90 10.77 10.50
C THR A 81 27.47 10.23 9.19
N ARG A 82 28.68 9.66 9.22
CA ARG A 82 29.34 9.11 8.02
C ARG A 82 28.61 7.89 7.48
N GLY A 83 28.15 6.98 8.35
CA GLY A 83 27.39 5.81 7.94
C GLY A 83 26.00 6.16 7.42
N LEU A 84 25.35 7.16 8.01
CA LEU A 84 24.07 7.69 7.52
C LEU A 84 24.21 8.26 6.09
N LEU A 85 25.26 9.04 5.81
CA LEU A 85 25.54 9.57 4.47
C LEU A 85 25.80 8.45 3.45
N PHE A 86 26.55 7.42 3.83
CA PHE A 86 26.77 6.25 2.98
C PHE A 86 25.46 5.50 2.69
N LEU A 87 24.63 5.28 3.70
CA LEU A 87 23.32 4.64 3.54
C LEU A 87 22.39 5.45 2.62
N LEU A 88 22.34 6.77 2.80
CA LEU A 88 21.51 7.67 1.98
C LEU A 88 21.97 7.70 0.52
N SER A 89 23.26 7.90 0.27
CA SER A 89 23.81 7.96 -1.09
C SER A 89 23.63 6.63 -1.84
N GLY A 90 23.91 5.49 -1.21
CA GLY A 90 23.71 4.18 -1.81
C GLY A 90 22.23 3.84 -2.02
N SER A 91 21.36 4.15 -1.06
CA SER A 91 19.93 3.87 -1.19
C SER A 91 19.24 4.71 -2.25
N ASN A 92 19.68 5.96 -2.49
CA ASN A 92 19.13 6.83 -3.53
C ASN A 92 19.20 6.19 -4.92
N VAL A 93 20.37 5.68 -5.32
CA VAL A 93 20.57 5.07 -6.65
C VAL A 93 19.69 3.83 -6.80
N LEU A 94 19.69 2.96 -5.78
CA LEU A 94 18.88 1.73 -5.79
C LEU A 94 17.38 2.03 -5.85
N ILE A 95 16.90 3.04 -5.11
CA ILE A 95 15.49 3.43 -5.10
C ILE A 95 15.07 3.97 -6.46
N LEU A 96 15.91 4.80 -7.10
CA LEU A 96 15.59 5.35 -8.41
C LEU A 96 15.39 4.24 -9.45
N CYS A 97 16.34 3.30 -9.52
CA CYS A 97 16.24 2.16 -10.44
C CYS A 97 15.02 1.28 -10.13
N PHE A 98 14.81 0.96 -8.85
CA PHE A 98 13.73 0.07 -8.44
C PHE A 98 12.33 0.69 -8.59
N SER A 99 12.18 1.97 -8.25
CA SER A 99 10.94 2.74 -8.44
C SER A 99 10.57 2.78 -9.93
N THR A 100 11.54 3.07 -10.78
CA THR A 100 11.32 3.12 -12.24
C THR A 100 10.93 1.75 -12.78
N PHE A 101 11.59 0.69 -12.30
CA PHE A 101 11.25 -0.69 -12.66
C PHE A 101 9.80 -1.04 -12.29
N LEU A 102 9.37 -0.75 -11.05
CA LEU A 102 8.02 -1.07 -10.58
C LEU A 102 6.94 -0.33 -11.40
N MET A 103 7.14 0.97 -11.64
CA MET A 103 6.20 1.77 -12.43
C MET A 103 6.09 1.26 -13.87
N ASN A 104 7.23 0.99 -14.52
CA ASN A 104 7.23 0.50 -15.90
C ASN A 104 6.66 -0.91 -16.01
N ALA A 105 6.96 -1.80 -15.06
CA ALA A 105 6.43 -3.16 -15.05
C ALA A 105 4.91 -3.18 -14.89
N GLY A 106 4.36 -2.43 -13.93
CA GLY A 106 2.90 -2.33 -13.74
C GLY A 106 2.19 -1.76 -14.96
N GLN A 107 2.68 -0.64 -15.48
CA GLN A 107 2.10 0.03 -16.64
C GLN A 107 2.17 -0.84 -17.91
N SER A 108 3.21 -1.68 -18.05
CA SER A 108 3.33 -2.59 -19.19
C SER A 108 2.23 -3.65 -19.19
N TRP A 109 1.91 -4.24 -18.03
CA TRP A 109 0.83 -5.23 -17.92
C TRP A 109 -0.55 -4.59 -18.15
N PHE A 110 -0.80 -3.40 -17.60
CA PHE A 110 -2.03 -2.66 -17.85
C PHE A 110 -2.20 -2.29 -19.33
N SER A 111 -1.13 -1.77 -19.95
CA SER A 111 -1.12 -1.40 -21.36
C SER A 111 -1.32 -2.61 -22.28
N ALA A 112 -0.69 -3.75 -21.97
CA ALA A 112 -0.88 -4.99 -22.72
C ALA A 112 -2.34 -5.48 -22.67
N ARG A 113 -3.01 -5.38 -21.50
CA ARG A 113 -4.44 -5.75 -21.41
C ARG A 113 -5.32 -4.81 -22.22
N ARG A 114 -5.06 -3.50 -22.17
CA ARG A 114 -5.79 -2.52 -22.99
C ARG A 114 -5.54 -2.74 -24.49
N PHE A 115 -4.36 -3.19 -24.89
CA PHE A 115 -4.06 -3.53 -26.27
C PHE A 115 -4.97 -4.63 -26.83
N ILE A 116 -5.26 -5.67 -26.03
CA ILE A 116 -6.26 -6.70 -26.38
C ILE A 116 -7.68 -6.12 -26.34
N LEU A 117 -8.01 -5.31 -25.34
CA LEU A 117 -9.35 -4.69 -25.21
C LEU A 117 -9.69 -3.82 -26.42
N TYR A 118 -8.71 -3.12 -26.99
CA TYR A 118 -8.87 -2.30 -28.20
C TYR A 118 -8.80 -3.12 -29.50
N GLY A 119 -8.68 -4.45 -29.42
CA GLY A 119 -8.64 -5.33 -30.59
C GLY A 119 -7.39 -5.15 -31.47
N LEU A 120 -6.31 -4.59 -30.90
CA LEU A 120 -5.06 -4.34 -31.62
C LEU A 120 -4.21 -5.60 -31.76
N LEU A 121 -4.44 -6.61 -30.90
CA LEU A 121 -3.79 -7.91 -31.00
C LEU A 121 -4.54 -8.78 -32.02
N LYS A 122 -3.81 -9.29 -33.03
CA LYS A 122 -4.34 -10.19 -34.07
C LYS A 122 -3.70 -11.56 -33.95
N ASP A 123 -4.49 -12.59 -34.19
CA ASP A 123 -4.01 -13.97 -34.29
C ASP A 123 -3.32 -14.23 -35.66
N SER A 124 -2.74 -15.40 -35.85
CA SER A 124 -2.11 -15.82 -37.12
C SER A 124 -3.06 -15.79 -38.32
N GLU A 125 -4.37 -15.88 -38.07
CA GLU A 125 -5.43 -15.77 -39.08
C GLU A 125 -5.93 -14.33 -39.30
N GLY A 126 -5.31 -13.34 -38.63
CA GLY A 126 -5.66 -11.92 -38.76
C GLY A 126 -6.90 -11.46 -38.00
N LYS A 127 -7.56 -12.35 -37.25
CA LYS A 127 -8.72 -12.04 -36.40
C LYS A 127 -8.27 -11.32 -35.13
N SER A 128 -9.02 -10.29 -34.71
CA SER A 128 -8.75 -9.60 -33.45
C SER A 128 -9.02 -10.52 -32.26
N ILE A 129 -8.06 -10.58 -31.35
CA ILE A 129 -8.21 -11.29 -30.08
C ILE A 129 -9.07 -10.41 -29.17
N GLY A 130 -10.25 -10.92 -28.82
CA GLY A 130 -11.22 -10.21 -27.99
C GLY A 130 -11.06 -10.44 -26.49
N PRO A 131 -11.91 -9.80 -25.67
CA PRO A 131 -11.91 -9.93 -24.22
C PRO A 131 -12.28 -11.33 -23.71
N ASP A 132 -12.93 -12.17 -24.53
CA ASP A 132 -13.27 -13.56 -24.17
C ASP A 132 -12.10 -14.54 -24.31
N SER A 133 -10.93 -14.05 -24.71
CA SER A 133 -9.74 -14.86 -24.94
C SER A 133 -9.03 -15.27 -23.65
N GLN A 134 -8.32 -16.42 -23.67
CA GLN A 134 -7.49 -16.84 -22.54
C GLN A 134 -6.36 -15.84 -22.27
N GLN A 135 -5.82 -15.21 -23.32
CA GLN A 135 -4.79 -14.18 -23.22
C GLN A 135 -5.27 -12.99 -22.39
N PHE A 136 -6.52 -12.56 -22.57
CA PHE A 136 -7.11 -11.48 -21.78
C PHE A 136 -7.23 -11.87 -20.29
N GLN A 137 -7.58 -13.12 -19.99
CA GLN A 137 -7.64 -13.61 -18.61
C GLN A 137 -6.25 -13.69 -17.95
N TYR A 138 -5.22 -14.15 -18.67
CA TYR A 138 -3.85 -14.16 -18.14
C TYR A 138 -3.30 -12.75 -17.89
N LEU A 139 -3.59 -11.80 -18.79
CA LEU A 139 -3.23 -10.40 -18.57
C LEU A 139 -4.00 -9.75 -17.42
N ALA A 140 -5.20 -10.23 -17.11
CA ALA A 140 -5.92 -9.79 -15.91
C ALA A 140 -5.18 -10.19 -14.62
N VAL A 141 -4.53 -11.36 -14.60
CA VAL A 141 -3.64 -11.75 -13.48
C VAL A 141 -2.41 -10.86 -13.43
N GLY A 142 -1.82 -10.54 -14.59
CA GLY A 142 -0.71 -9.57 -14.68
C GLY A 142 -1.09 -8.20 -14.12
N GLU A 143 -2.22 -7.64 -14.51
CA GLU A 143 -2.72 -6.38 -13.96
C GLU A 143 -2.98 -6.45 -12.45
N MET A 144 -3.47 -7.58 -11.92
CA MET A 144 -3.61 -7.75 -10.47
C MET A 144 -2.28 -7.71 -9.72
N ILE A 145 -1.19 -8.19 -10.33
CA ILE A 145 0.16 -8.12 -9.76
C ILE A 145 0.75 -6.71 -9.95
N GLY A 146 0.48 -6.08 -11.10
CA GLY A 146 1.02 -4.78 -11.50
C GLY A 146 0.36 -3.57 -10.83
N GLY A 147 -0.92 -3.65 -10.47
CA GLY A 147 -1.66 -2.56 -9.85
C GLY A 147 -0.97 -1.98 -8.61
N PRO A 148 -0.56 -2.80 -7.62
CA PRO A 148 0.20 -2.31 -6.46
C PRO A 148 1.54 -1.66 -6.81
N PHE A 149 2.16 -2.02 -7.94
CA PHE A 149 3.45 -1.46 -8.36
C PHE A 149 3.30 -0.07 -8.97
N GLU A 150 2.30 0.12 -9.84
CA GLU A 150 2.07 1.40 -10.51
C GLU A 150 1.36 2.42 -9.61
N ASP A 151 0.36 2.00 -8.82
CA ASP A 151 -0.52 2.92 -8.10
C ASP A 151 -0.08 3.21 -6.67
N THR A 152 0.82 2.40 -6.10
CA THR A 152 1.19 2.52 -4.69
C THR A 152 2.70 2.51 -4.48
N SER A 153 3.35 1.37 -4.68
CA SER A 153 4.72 1.18 -4.20
C SER A 153 5.76 1.94 -5.05
N GLY A 154 5.58 2.00 -6.37
CA GLY A 154 6.46 2.74 -7.27
C GLY A 154 6.48 4.23 -6.94
N PRO A 155 5.34 4.95 -7.07
CA PRO A 155 5.30 6.38 -6.76
C PRO A 155 5.69 6.71 -5.30
N ALA A 156 5.32 5.84 -4.34
CA ALA A 156 5.65 6.06 -2.93
C ALA A 156 7.16 6.01 -2.65
N LEU A 157 7.92 5.17 -3.36
CA LEU A 157 9.38 5.07 -3.18
C LEU A 157 10.11 6.38 -3.54
N ASN A 158 9.64 7.11 -4.55
CA ASN A 158 10.23 8.38 -4.95
C ASN A 158 10.02 9.50 -3.91
N ASN A 159 8.85 9.52 -3.26
CA ASN A 159 8.60 10.47 -2.17
C ASN A 159 9.27 10.03 -0.87
N PHE A 160 9.35 8.73 -0.63
CA PHE A 160 10.00 8.13 0.52
C PHE A 160 11.46 8.61 0.65
N ILE A 161 12.26 8.54 -0.43
CA ILE A 161 13.67 8.91 -0.35
C ILE A 161 13.88 10.41 -0.10
N LYS A 162 13.02 11.26 -0.67
CA LYS A 162 13.05 12.71 -0.41
C LYS A 162 12.76 13.01 1.05
N LEU A 163 11.75 12.34 1.63
CA LEU A 163 11.39 12.50 3.03
C LEU A 163 12.50 12.00 3.96
N VAL A 164 13.07 10.83 3.68
CA VAL A 164 14.19 10.27 4.45
C VAL A 164 15.42 11.19 4.38
N GLY A 165 15.70 11.77 3.22
CA GLY A 165 16.81 12.72 3.05
C GLY A 165 16.63 14.01 3.85
N VAL A 166 15.45 14.65 3.78
CA VAL A 166 15.15 15.84 4.58
C VAL A 166 15.16 15.52 6.07
N PHE A 167 14.58 14.39 6.48
CA PHE A 167 14.57 13.97 7.87
C PHE A 167 15.98 13.67 8.42
N ALA A 168 16.82 13.01 7.63
CA ALA A 168 18.21 12.77 7.99
C ALA A 168 19.01 14.07 8.13
N LEU A 169 18.70 15.09 7.32
CA LEU A 169 19.32 16.41 7.41
C LEU A 169 18.86 17.16 8.67
N VAL A 170 17.55 17.16 8.98
CA VAL A 170 17.03 17.80 10.21
C VAL A 170 17.56 17.11 11.47
N THR A 171 17.78 15.80 11.42
CA THR A 171 18.28 15.03 12.56
C THR A 171 19.81 14.95 12.61
N SER A 172 20.55 15.55 11.67
CA SER A 172 22.01 15.41 11.58
C SER A 172 22.73 15.86 12.85
N ASP A 173 22.24 16.93 13.46
CA ASP A 173 22.84 17.55 14.65
C ASP A 173 22.68 16.70 15.91
N LEU A 174 21.82 15.68 15.86
CA LEU A 174 21.60 14.73 16.95
C LEU A 174 22.66 13.62 16.98
N TYR A 175 23.40 13.41 15.89
CA TYR A 175 24.33 12.29 15.77
C TYR A 175 25.79 12.75 15.88
N ALA A 176 26.55 12.05 16.72
CA ALA A 176 28.00 12.24 16.80
C ALA A 176 28.70 11.69 15.53
N PRO A 177 29.88 12.24 15.15
CA PRO A 177 30.66 11.73 14.03
C PRO A 177 31.15 10.28 14.22
N THR A 178 31.34 9.86 15.47
CA THR A 178 31.78 8.51 15.88
C THR A 178 30.78 7.88 16.85
N PRO A 179 30.51 6.56 16.76
CA PRO A 179 29.40 5.91 17.47
C PRO A 179 29.71 5.46 18.92
N GLU A 180 30.81 5.91 19.54
CA GLU A 180 31.31 5.31 20.78
C GLU A 180 30.40 5.55 22.01
N GLU A 181 29.74 6.71 22.11
CA GLU A 181 28.78 6.98 23.21
C GLU A 181 27.31 6.92 22.78
N THR A 182 27.01 6.90 21.48
CA THR A 182 25.64 7.05 20.95
C THR A 182 24.88 5.72 20.78
N TRP A 183 25.55 4.58 20.92
CA TRP A 183 24.95 3.25 20.71
C TRP A 183 23.78 2.93 21.67
N THR A 184 23.82 3.46 22.89
CA THR A 184 22.75 3.29 23.90
C THR A 184 21.44 3.95 23.45
N TYR A 185 21.52 5.15 22.91
CA TYR A 185 20.38 5.84 22.30
C TYR A 185 19.86 5.07 21.07
N GLY A 186 20.74 4.44 20.30
CA GLY A 186 20.36 3.54 19.20
C GLY A 186 19.50 2.36 19.66
N ILE A 187 19.83 1.74 20.80
CA ILE A 187 19.04 0.66 21.40
C ILE A 187 17.67 1.19 21.89
N VAL A 188 17.65 2.35 22.54
CA VAL A 188 16.38 2.97 22.99
C VAL A 188 15.47 3.24 21.80
N VAL A 189 16.00 3.78 20.70
CA VAL A 189 15.25 4.02 19.46
C VAL A 189 14.80 2.72 18.82
N LEU A 190 15.61 1.67 18.84
CA LEU A 190 15.23 0.35 18.33
C LEU A 190 14.07 -0.26 19.14
N VAL A 191 14.16 -0.23 20.47
CA VAL A 191 13.09 -0.70 21.35
C VAL A 191 11.83 0.14 21.17
N ALA A 192 11.96 1.46 21.09
CA ALA A 192 10.84 2.37 20.88
C ALA A 192 10.17 2.17 19.52
N SER A 193 10.95 1.95 18.45
CA SER A 193 10.41 1.71 17.11
C SER A 193 9.69 0.37 17.04
N VAL A 194 10.27 -0.70 17.60
CA VAL A 194 9.57 -2.00 17.72
C VAL A 194 8.29 -1.86 18.56
N ALA A 195 8.36 -1.22 19.72
CA ALA A 195 7.20 -0.98 20.57
C ALA A 195 6.13 -0.17 19.84
N SER A 196 6.51 0.86 19.07
CA SER A 196 5.57 1.68 18.30
C SER A 196 4.84 0.90 17.22
N VAL A 197 5.49 -0.09 16.58
CA VAL A 197 4.84 -0.99 15.63
C VAL A 197 3.81 -1.87 16.34
N PHE A 198 4.15 -2.42 17.51
CA PHE A 198 3.21 -3.21 18.31
C PHE A 198 2.03 -2.36 18.81
N VAL A 199 2.29 -1.17 19.33
CA VAL A 199 1.26 -0.23 19.80
C VAL A 199 0.37 0.23 18.65
N ALA A 200 0.95 0.58 17.49
CA ALA A 200 0.17 0.95 16.32
C ALA A 200 -0.72 -0.21 15.87
N ARG A 201 -0.17 -1.43 15.78
CA ARG A 201 -0.94 -2.62 15.40
C ARG A 201 -2.04 -2.96 16.40
N TRP A 202 -1.78 -2.82 17.70
CA TRP A 202 -2.75 -3.06 18.77
C TRP A 202 -3.83 -1.98 18.85
N GLY A 203 -3.45 -0.71 18.92
CA GLY A 203 -4.38 0.43 18.98
C GLY A 203 -5.27 0.49 17.74
N LEU A 204 -4.70 0.19 16.58
CA LEU A 204 -5.47 0.02 15.35
C LEU A 204 -6.46 -1.14 15.47
N SER A 205 -6.04 -2.35 15.88
CA SER A 205 -6.96 -3.48 16.10
C SER A 205 -8.13 -3.12 17.02
N MET A 206 -7.88 -2.32 18.06
CA MET A 206 -8.90 -1.87 19.00
C MET A 206 -9.89 -0.88 18.38
N VAL A 207 -9.42 0.16 17.70
CA VAL A 207 -10.25 1.16 17.01
C VAL A 207 -11.16 0.48 15.99
N LEU A 208 -10.62 -0.49 15.27
CA LEU A 208 -11.35 -1.21 14.24
C LEU A 208 -12.42 -2.12 14.80
N SER A 209 -12.11 -2.83 15.89
CA SER A 209 -13.08 -3.67 16.59
C SER A 209 -14.27 -2.83 17.05
N CYS A 210 -14.01 -1.61 17.52
CA CYS A 210 -15.01 -0.63 17.89
C CYS A 210 -15.85 -0.17 16.68
N ILE A 211 -15.20 0.19 15.56
CA ILE A 211 -15.90 0.61 14.33
C ILE A 211 -16.75 -0.52 13.75
N THR A 212 -16.22 -1.75 13.65
CA THR A 212 -16.98 -2.91 13.17
C THR A 212 -18.14 -3.23 14.11
N GLY A 213 -17.95 -3.10 15.42
CA GLY A 213 -19.02 -3.25 16.41
C GLY A 213 -20.12 -2.20 16.22
N PHE A 214 -19.74 -0.94 15.99
CA PHE A 214 -20.67 0.16 15.75
C PHE A 214 -21.44 0.01 14.43
N LEU A 215 -20.77 -0.39 13.35
CA LEU A 215 -21.42 -0.65 12.05
C LEU A 215 -22.40 -1.81 12.14
N ARG A 216 -22.02 -2.90 12.83
CA ARG A 216 -22.89 -4.06 13.07
C ARG A 216 -24.13 -3.69 13.89
N GLN A 217 -23.96 -2.89 14.94
CA GLN A 217 -25.06 -2.33 15.75
C GLN A 217 -26.01 -1.48 14.89
N ARG A 218 -25.47 -0.65 13.99
CA ARG A 218 -26.29 0.17 13.08
C ARG A 218 -27.07 -0.64 12.05
N GLN A 219 -26.51 -1.73 11.53
CA GLN A 219 -27.25 -2.65 10.65
C GLN A 219 -28.44 -3.27 11.38
N ILE A 220 -28.19 -3.86 12.57
CA ILE A 220 -29.24 -4.45 13.41
C ILE A 220 -30.35 -3.43 13.74
N HIS A 221 -29.98 -2.17 13.97
CA HIS A 221 -30.96 -1.13 14.26
C HIS A 221 -31.80 -0.72 13.04
N ARG A 222 -31.24 -0.75 11.82
CA ARG A 222 -32.03 -0.53 10.60
C ARG A 222 -32.99 -1.67 10.31
N GLU A 223 -32.53 -2.92 10.46
CA GLU A 223 -33.37 -4.10 10.24
C GLU A 223 -34.60 -4.10 11.15
N ARG A 224 -34.48 -3.59 12.38
CA ARG A 224 -35.61 -3.42 13.31
C ARG A 224 -36.58 -2.29 12.95
N LEU A 225 -36.15 -1.30 12.15
CA LEU A 225 -37.00 -0.19 11.72
C LEU A 225 -37.74 -0.49 10.40
N GLU A 226 -37.26 -1.50 9.66
CA GLU A 226 -37.88 -1.99 8.43
C GLU A 226 -38.87 -3.15 8.66
N GLN A 227 -38.94 -3.68 9.90
CA GLN A 227 -39.97 -4.63 10.39
C GLN A 227 -41.10 -3.89 11.11
#